data_AF-A0A5C8TUL0-F1
#
_entry.id   AF-A0A5C8TUL0-F1
#
_cell.length_a   1.000
_cell.length_b   1.000
_cell.length_c   1.000
_cell.angle_alpha   90.00
_cell.angle_beta   90.00
_cell.angle_gamma   90.00
#
_symmetry.space_group_name_H-M   'P 1'
#
loop_
_entity.id
_entity.type
_entity.pdbx_description
1 polymer ?
#
loop_
_entity_poly.entity_id
_entity_poly.type
_entity_poly.pdbx_seq_one_letter_code
_entity_poly.pdbx_strand_id
1 'polypeptide(L)'
;MSKLHLALASLLLIVGSLPATARTAECRVTRDAYASLKQGTHYDQAVKILGCPGRRVTHMEIGTVQRATYSWRGTGRTGANLNLSFRNGRLTSKSQLGLN
;
A
#
# COMPACT_ATOMS: atom_id res chain seq x y z
N MET A 1 31.26 -43.67 -41.09
CA MET A 1 31.26 -42.27 -41.56
C MET A 1 30.02 -41.58 -41.00
N SER A 2 30.17 -40.79 -39.93
CA SER A 2 29.15 -39.83 -39.51
C SER A 2 29.88 -38.63 -38.92
N LYS A 3 29.80 -37.49 -39.60
CA LYS A 3 30.56 -36.27 -39.28
C LYS A 3 29.80 -35.51 -38.19
N LEU A 4 30.45 -35.36 -37.03
CA LEU A 4 30.02 -34.52 -35.93
C LEU A 4 30.30 -33.06 -36.31
N HIS A 5 29.26 -32.27 -36.60
CA HIS A 5 29.40 -30.83 -36.76
C HIS A 5 29.13 -30.13 -35.43
N LEU A 6 30.22 -29.71 -34.77
CA LEU A 6 30.22 -28.68 -33.74
C LEU A 6 29.61 -27.40 -34.34
N ALA A 7 28.51 -26.92 -33.77
CA ALA A 7 28.00 -25.58 -34.03
C ALA A 7 28.27 -24.71 -32.78
N LEU A 8 29.29 -23.85 -32.85
CA LEU A 8 29.41 -22.69 -31.98
C LEU A 8 28.34 -21.68 -32.42
N ALA A 9 27.33 -21.47 -31.58
CA ALA A 9 26.40 -20.36 -31.74
C ALA A 9 26.80 -19.23 -30.79
N SER A 10 27.10 -18.09 -31.42
CA SER A 10 27.63 -16.85 -30.86
C SER A 10 26.76 -16.23 -29.77
N LEU A 11 27.43 -15.70 -28.75
CA LEU A 11 26.90 -14.84 -27.71
C LEU A 11 26.31 -13.55 -28.32
N LEU A 12 24.99 -13.34 -28.20
CA LEU A 12 24.38 -12.01 -28.30
C LEU A 12 23.92 -11.58 -26.90
N LEU A 13 24.68 -10.66 -26.30
CA LEU A 13 24.26 -9.88 -25.15
C LEU A 13 23.13 -8.95 -25.57
N ILE A 14 21.87 -9.35 -25.38
CA ILE A 14 20.75 -8.42 -25.45
C ILE A 14 20.72 -7.66 -24.12
N VAL A 15 21.32 -6.46 -24.11
CA VAL A 15 21.09 -5.46 -23.08
C VAL A 15 19.66 -4.95 -23.25
N GLY A 16 18.70 -5.69 -22.69
CA GLY A 16 17.29 -5.30 -22.63
C GLY A 16 17.07 -4.34 -21.48
N SER A 17 16.88 -3.07 -21.81
CA SER A 17 16.42 -1.94 -20.98
C SER A 17 15.76 -2.33 -19.66
N LEU A 18 16.33 -1.87 -18.54
CA LEU A 18 15.63 -1.82 -17.25
C LEU A 18 14.31 -1.07 -17.47
N PRO A 19 13.16 -1.59 -17.00
CA PRO A 19 11.95 -0.78 -16.99
C PRO A 19 12.26 0.46 -16.17
N ALA A 20 12.06 1.64 -16.75
CA ALA A 20 12.01 2.86 -15.97
C ALA A 20 10.89 2.64 -14.95
N THR A 21 11.27 2.32 -13.71
CA THR A 21 10.32 2.22 -12.61
C THR A 21 9.62 3.56 -12.57
N ALA A 22 8.41 3.61 -13.12
CA ALA A 22 7.52 4.73 -12.92
C ALA A 22 7.48 4.90 -11.41
N ARG A 23 8.05 6.01 -10.91
CA ARG A 23 7.96 6.38 -9.51
C ARG A 23 6.46 6.46 -9.23
N THR A 24 5.86 5.39 -8.72
CA THR A 24 4.52 5.42 -8.20
C THR A 24 4.56 6.50 -7.14
N ALA A 25 3.85 7.60 -7.36
CA ALA A 25 3.78 8.66 -6.38
C ALA A 25 3.43 8.02 -5.04
N GLU A 26 4.31 8.18 -4.04
CA GLU A 26 4.07 7.57 -2.73
C GLU A 26 2.74 8.09 -2.21
N CYS A 27 1.77 7.20 -1.97
CA CYS A 27 0.49 7.62 -1.42
C CYS A 27 0.69 8.39 -0.12
N ARG A 28 0.20 9.64 -0.11
CA ARG A 28 0.17 10.49 1.06
C ARG A 28 -1.24 11.02 1.27
N VAL A 29 -1.78 10.76 2.44
CA VAL A 29 -3.13 11.17 2.83
C VAL A 29 -3.14 12.60 3.38
N THR A 30 -4.20 13.34 3.11
CA THR A 30 -4.35 14.74 3.53
C THR A 30 -5.15 14.87 4.84
N ARG A 31 -5.05 16.02 5.50
CA ARG A 31 -5.89 16.34 6.68
C ARG A 31 -7.38 16.29 6.34
N ASP A 32 -7.77 16.76 5.16
CA ASP A 32 -9.18 16.87 4.77
C ASP A 32 -9.78 15.49 4.44
N ALA A 33 -9.00 14.60 3.80
CA ALA A 33 -9.40 13.21 3.61
C ALA A 33 -9.56 12.49 4.96
N TYR A 34 -8.62 12.71 5.90
CA TYR A 34 -8.77 12.24 7.28
C TYR A 34 -10.05 12.78 7.93
N ALA A 35 -10.32 14.08 7.84
CA ALA A 35 -11.49 14.72 8.45
C ALA A 35 -12.82 14.15 7.94
N SER A 36 -12.86 13.74 6.66
CA SER A 36 -14.04 13.17 6.02
C SER A 36 -14.42 11.77 6.53
N LEU A 37 -13.51 11.06 7.20
CA LEU A 37 -13.77 9.73 7.77
C LEU A 37 -14.65 9.82 9.03
N LYS A 38 -15.72 9.03 9.05
CA LYS A 38 -16.67 8.92 10.17
C LYS A 38 -16.62 7.55 10.83
N GLN A 39 -16.97 7.48 12.11
CA GLN A 39 -17.14 6.20 12.81
C GLN A 39 -18.05 5.26 12.01
N GLY A 40 -17.72 3.97 11.96
CA GLY A 40 -18.49 2.96 11.24
C GLY A 40 -18.23 2.85 9.73
N THR A 41 -17.44 3.77 9.14
CA THR A 41 -17.02 3.71 7.73
C THR A 41 -16.39 2.35 7.41
N HIS A 42 -16.81 1.71 6.32
CA HIS A 42 -16.21 0.45 5.88
C HIS A 42 -14.77 0.68 5.38
N TYR A 43 -13.88 -0.30 5.58
CA TYR A 43 -12.50 -0.22 5.13
C TYR A 43 -12.38 0.21 3.66
N ASP A 44 -13.11 -0.42 2.74
CA ASP A 44 -13.03 -0.06 1.31
C ASP A 44 -13.45 1.38 1.02
N GLN A 45 -14.42 1.91 1.77
CA GLN A 45 -14.82 3.31 1.64
C GLN A 45 -13.75 4.24 2.23
N ALA A 46 -13.10 3.84 3.32
CA ALA A 46 -11.96 4.59 3.86
C ALA A 46 -10.80 4.62 2.85
N VAL A 47 -10.51 3.50 2.18
CA VAL A 47 -9.51 3.42 1.11
C VAL A 47 -9.85 4.37 -0.04
N LYS A 48 -11.12 4.43 -0.46
CA LYS A 48 -11.57 5.37 -1.49
C LYS A 48 -11.42 6.84 -1.07
N ILE A 49 -11.80 7.17 0.17
CA ILE A 49 -11.66 8.53 0.73
C ILE A 49 -10.19 8.94 0.83
N LEU A 50 -9.31 8.01 1.23
CA LEU A 50 -7.88 8.27 1.41
C LEU A 50 -7.06 8.13 0.13
N GLY A 51 -7.64 7.59 -0.93
CA GLY A 51 -7.00 7.37 -2.23
C GLY A 51 -6.05 6.18 -2.30
N CYS A 52 -5.84 5.42 -1.21
CA CYS A 52 -4.97 4.25 -1.21
C CYS A 52 -5.20 3.32 0.00
N PRO A 53 -4.75 2.06 -0.05
CA PRO A 53 -5.11 1.04 0.95
C PRO A 53 -4.40 1.20 2.31
N GLY A 54 -3.30 1.94 2.36
CA GLY A 54 -2.45 2.00 3.54
C GLY A 54 -1.75 0.66 3.81
N ARG A 55 -1.01 0.59 4.92
CA ARG A 55 -0.29 -0.61 5.36
C ARG A 55 -0.98 -1.19 6.59
N ARG A 56 -1.35 -2.47 6.55
CA ARG A 56 -1.83 -3.18 7.73
C ARG A 56 -0.71 -3.29 8.76
N VAL A 57 -0.97 -2.84 9.99
CA VAL A 57 0.00 -2.86 11.10
C VAL A 57 -0.33 -3.98 12.09
N THR A 58 -1.62 -4.24 12.30
CA THR A 58 -2.10 -5.32 13.17
C THR A 58 -3.26 -6.04 12.51
N HIS A 59 -3.42 -7.32 12.85
CA HIS A 59 -4.58 -8.13 12.50
C HIS A 59 -4.80 -9.20 13.57
N MET A 60 -6.05 -9.40 13.96
CA MET A 60 -6.44 -10.41 14.92
C MET A 60 -7.85 -10.89 14.62
N GLU A 61 -8.08 -12.18 14.81
CA GLU A 61 -9.38 -12.83 14.68
C GLU A 61 -9.64 -13.70 15.92
N ILE A 62 -10.79 -13.50 16.57
CA ILE A 62 -11.24 -14.28 17.73
C ILE A 62 -12.72 -14.61 17.51
N GLY A 63 -13.01 -15.89 17.26
CA GLY A 63 -14.35 -16.31 16.86
C GLY A 63 -14.81 -15.56 15.60
N THR A 64 -15.95 -14.88 15.66
CA THR A 64 -16.49 -14.07 14.56
C THR A 64 -16.02 -12.61 14.57
N VAL A 65 -15.15 -12.24 15.51
CA VAL A 65 -14.66 -10.86 15.65
C VAL A 65 -13.30 -10.73 14.98
N GLN A 66 -13.22 -9.87 13.97
CA GLN A 66 -11.99 -9.46 13.34
C GLN A 66 -11.63 -8.04 13.74
N ARG A 67 -10.35 -7.80 14.05
CA ARG A 67 -9.77 -6.48 14.31
C ARG A 67 -8.54 -6.27 13.44
N ALA A 68 -8.39 -5.07 12.92
CA ALA A 68 -7.21 -4.69 12.16
C ALA A 68 -6.93 -3.20 12.32
N THR A 69 -5.66 -2.83 12.43
CA THR A 69 -5.22 -1.44 12.34
C THR A 69 -4.40 -1.26 11.08
N TYR A 70 -4.61 -0.14 10.40
CA TYR A 70 -3.90 0.26 9.20
C TYR A 70 -3.24 1.63 9.42
N SER A 71 -2.10 1.85 8.76
CA SER A 71 -1.32 3.08 8.83
C SER A 71 -1.08 3.66 7.44
N TRP A 72 -1.16 4.97 7.32
CA TRP A 72 -0.85 5.72 6.10
C TRP A 72 0.21 6.77 6.39
N ARG A 73 1.08 7.02 5.41
CA ARG A 73 1.89 8.24 5.40
C ARG A 73 1.01 9.42 5.03
N GLY A 74 1.24 10.55 5.67
CA GLY A 74 0.50 11.79 5.49
C GLY A 74 1.27 12.84 4.71
N THR A 75 0.54 13.80 4.18
CA THR A 75 1.08 15.13 3.83
C THR A 75 1.23 15.96 5.10
N GLY A 76 2.23 16.84 5.14
CA GLY A 76 2.47 17.76 6.26
C GLY A 76 3.87 17.65 6.84
N ARG A 77 3.98 17.62 8.16
CA ARG A 77 5.29 17.58 8.84
C ARG A 77 6.05 16.30 8.46
N THR A 78 7.38 16.34 8.53
CA THR A 78 8.20 15.13 8.36
C THR A 78 7.72 14.03 9.31
N GLY A 79 7.38 12.86 8.77
CA GLY A 79 6.83 11.74 9.53
C GLY A 79 5.31 11.78 9.75
N ALA A 80 4.58 12.72 9.13
CA ALA A 80 3.13 12.79 9.20
C ALA A 80 2.49 11.45 8.82
N ASN A 81 1.48 11.06 9.58
CA ASN A 81 0.80 9.77 9.41
C ASN A 81 -0.60 9.79 10.04
N LEU A 82 -1.39 8.77 9.70
CA LEU A 82 -2.60 8.44 10.44
C LEU A 82 -2.72 6.93 10.64
N ASN A 83 -3.43 6.53 11.69
CA ASN A 83 -3.80 5.15 11.96
C ASN A 83 -5.32 5.03 12.08
N LEU A 84 -5.87 3.99 11.46
CA LEU A 84 -7.29 3.64 11.55
C LEU A 84 -7.43 2.22 12.09
N SER A 85 -8.27 2.03 13.10
CA SER A 85 -8.62 0.72 13.64
C SER A 85 -10.02 0.33 13.20
N PHE A 86 -10.16 -0.91 12.78
CA PHE A 86 -11.41 -1.49 12.29
C PHE A 86 -11.80 -2.69 13.13
N ARG A 87 -13.10 -2.86 13.35
CA ARG A 87 -13.70 -4.09 13.88
C ARG A 87 -14.75 -4.58 12.89
N ASN A 88 -14.63 -5.83 12.45
CA ASN A 88 -15.50 -6.43 11.43
C ASN A 88 -15.67 -5.51 10.20
N GLY A 89 -14.54 -4.98 9.71
CA GLY A 89 -14.50 -4.07 8.55
C GLY A 89 -14.96 -2.64 8.80
N ARG A 90 -15.47 -2.28 9.99
CA ARG A 90 -15.99 -0.95 10.30
C ARG A 90 -15.04 -0.14 11.17
N LEU A 91 -14.82 1.12 10.80
CA LEU A 91 -13.96 2.05 11.52
C LEU A 91 -14.44 2.23 12.96
N THR A 92 -13.58 1.92 13.93
CA THR A 92 -13.87 2.06 15.36
C THR A 92 -13.03 3.13 16.05
N SER A 93 -11.88 3.48 15.49
CA SER A 93 -11.01 4.53 16.01
C SER A 93 -10.12 5.08 14.90
N LYS A 94 -9.80 6.38 15.00
CA LYS A 94 -8.92 7.10 14.09
C LYS A 94 -7.98 8.00 14.90
N SER A 95 -6.72 8.08 14.49
CA SER A 95 -5.74 9.02 15.04
C SER A 95 -4.84 9.53 13.92
N GLN A 96 -4.31 10.75 14.09
CA GLN A 96 -3.36 11.35 13.16
C GLN A 96 -2.26 12.07 13.92
N LEU A 97 -1.10 12.18 13.28
CA LEU A 97 0.00 13.02 13.73
C LEU A 97 0.54 13.83 12.55
N GLY A 98 0.60 15.15 12.72
CA GLY A 98 1.33 16.04 11.81
C GLY A 98 0.71 16.29 10.45
N LEU A 99 -0.56 15.90 10.22
CA LEU A 99 -1.28 16.23 8.99
C LEU A 99 -1.60 17.73 8.94
N ASN A 100 -1.48 18.34 7.75
CA ASN A 100 -1.88 19.71 7.46
C ASN A 100 -2.68 19.84 6.15
#